data_AF-A0A537XHD1-F1
#
_entry.id   AF-A0A537XHD1-F1
#
_cell.length_a   1.000
_cell.length_b   1.000
_cell.length_c   1.000
_cell.angle_alpha   90.00
_cell.angle_beta   90.00
_cell.angle_gamma   90.00
#
_symmetry.space_group_name_H-M   'P 1'
#
loop_
_entity.id
_entity.type
_entity.pdbx_description
1 polymer ?
#
loop_
_entity_poly.entity_id
_entity_poly.type
_entity_poly.pdbx_seq_one_letter_code
_entity_poly.pdbx_strand_id
1 'polypeptide(L)'
;KYAVPDPGSAGTLLVVANGPSIWRPGPGAAALAAAEDKLGLRSARTLKLVLDGVEAERIGTGTTEVVAALLAAKLVTAGIALGLARAAVEYAAAYARERTAFGRPIGAFQGISFMIADRATDLEAARLLCWEAGWALEAARQDVGRLVMAACGQAVSAALAASDDAVQVLGGHGYMRDHPVELWYRDAMTLATLDAPWLVGDLFLAGGYRAAEPARGASQGAGWEVAAGRRPDGSPGGTP
;
A
#
# COMPACT_ATOMS: atom_id res chain seq x y z
N LYS A 1 -13.79 -13.71 2.14
CA LYS A 1 -13.96 -12.90 3.37
C LYS A 1 -13.06 -11.69 3.19
N TYR A 2 -13.62 -10.48 3.14
CA TYR A 2 -12.83 -9.27 2.92
C TYR A 2 -12.89 -8.42 4.18
N ALA A 3 -11.72 -8.05 4.67
CA ALA A 3 -11.54 -7.22 5.85
C ALA A 3 -11.30 -5.79 5.36
N VAL A 4 -12.19 -4.85 5.69
CA VAL A 4 -12.20 -3.49 5.12
C VAL A 4 -12.08 -2.46 6.25
N PRO A 5 -11.30 -1.38 6.07
CA PRO A 5 -11.29 -0.26 7.01
C PRO A 5 -12.68 0.37 7.11
N ASP A 6 -13.21 0.43 8.33
CA ASP A 6 -14.51 1.00 8.74
C ASP A 6 -15.48 1.46 7.63
N PRO A 7 -16.16 0.54 6.92
CA PRO A 7 -17.17 0.88 5.91
C PRO A 7 -18.36 1.72 6.44
N GLY A 8 -18.60 1.75 7.75
CA GLY A 8 -19.70 2.52 8.34
C GLY A 8 -19.51 4.04 8.29
N SER A 9 -18.27 4.51 8.16
CA SER A 9 -17.95 5.93 7.97
C SER A 9 -17.79 6.33 6.49
N ALA A 10 -17.83 5.36 5.57
CA ALA A 10 -17.70 5.62 4.14
C ALA A 10 -19.03 6.11 3.55
N GLY A 11 -18.99 7.22 2.81
CA GLY A 11 -20.16 7.73 2.08
C GLY A 11 -20.58 6.85 0.89
N THR A 12 -19.72 5.94 0.42
CA THR A 12 -19.99 5.00 -0.68
C THR A 12 -19.07 3.80 -0.58
N LEU A 13 -19.62 2.60 -0.83
CA LEU A 13 -18.86 1.35 -0.94
C LEU A 13 -18.71 0.97 -2.42
N LEU A 14 -17.46 0.75 -2.84
CA LEU A 14 -17.13 0.24 -4.17
C LEU A 14 -16.50 -1.14 -4.05
N VAL A 15 -16.93 -2.08 -4.89
CA VAL A 15 -16.45 -3.46 -4.91
C VAL A 15 -15.89 -3.76 -6.29
N VAL A 16 -14.63 -4.21 -6.36
CA VAL A 16 -14.04 -4.71 -7.60
C VAL A 16 -14.29 -6.21 -7.67
N ALA A 17 -15.06 -6.65 -8.66
CA ALA A 17 -15.44 -8.05 -8.84
C ALA A 17 -15.64 -8.38 -10.32
N ASN A 18 -15.51 -9.67 -10.69
CA ASN A 18 -15.62 -10.15 -12.07
C ASN A 18 -14.62 -9.43 -13.01
N GLY A 19 -13.33 -9.49 -12.66
CA GLY A 19 -12.27 -8.75 -13.34
C GLY A 19 -12.17 -7.30 -12.83
N PRO A 20 -11.88 -6.31 -13.69
CA PRO A 20 -11.69 -4.91 -13.29
C PRO A 20 -12.99 -4.11 -13.16
N SER A 21 -14.14 -4.79 -13.12
CA SER A 21 -15.43 -4.10 -13.05
C SER A 21 -15.68 -3.56 -11.64
N ILE A 22 -16.14 -2.31 -11.58
CA ILE A 22 -16.51 -1.65 -10.33
C ILE A 22 -18.02 -1.78 -10.13
N TRP A 23 -18.39 -2.25 -8.96
CA TRP A 23 -19.75 -2.44 -8.53
C TRP A 23 -20.04 -1.56 -7.33
N ARG A 24 -21.22 -0.94 -7.33
CA ARG A 24 -21.78 -0.23 -6.20
C ARG A 24 -22.91 -1.08 -5.62
N PRO A 25 -22.72 -1.72 -4.46
CA PRO A 25 -23.80 -2.41 -3.76
C PRO A 25 -24.93 -1.43 -3.40
N GLY A 26 -26.18 -1.89 -3.44
CA GLY A 26 -27.35 -1.08 -3.06
C GLY A 26 -27.32 -0.64 -1.58
N PRO A 27 -28.12 0.37 -1.19
CA PRO A 27 -28.22 0.79 0.21
C PRO A 27 -28.73 -0.35 1.10
N GLY A 28 -28.03 -0.63 2.21
CA GLY A 28 -28.35 -1.75 3.12
C GLY A 28 -27.82 -3.12 2.67
N ALA A 29 -27.09 -3.19 1.56
CA ALA A 29 -26.49 -4.39 0.99
C ALA A 29 -25.60 -5.20 1.93
N ALA A 30 -24.93 -4.55 2.88
CA ALA A 30 -23.84 -5.19 3.58
C ALA A 30 -24.18 -5.49 5.03
N ALA A 31 -24.11 -6.76 5.41
CA ALA A 31 -24.04 -7.12 6.81
C ALA A 31 -22.60 -6.87 7.29
N LEU A 32 -22.44 -5.92 8.21
CA LEU A 32 -21.19 -5.68 8.91
C LEU A 32 -21.10 -6.67 10.08
N ALA A 33 -20.05 -7.49 10.07
CA ALA A 33 -19.72 -8.33 11.21
C ALA A 33 -18.86 -7.55 12.23
N ALA A 34 -18.65 -8.15 13.41
CA ALA A 34 -17.84 -7.57 14.47
C ALA A 34 -16.43 -7.17 13.99
N ALA A 35 -15.85 -6.18 14.67
CA ALA A 35 -14.48 -5.76 14.42
C ALA A 35 -13.50 -6.93 14.62
N GLU A 36 -12.61 -7.10 13.65
CA GLU A 36 -11.53 -8.07 13.73
C GLU A 36 -10.49 -7.57 14.74
N ASP A 37 -10.11 -8.42 15.69
CA ASP A 37 -9.05 -8.13 16.65
C ASP A 37 -7.68 -8.43 16.02
N LYS A 38 -6.89 -7.39 15.81
CA LYS A 38 -5.64 -7.45 15.02
C LYS A 38 -4.44 -6.93 15.81
N LEU A 39 -3.25 -7.36 15.36
CA LEU A 39 -1.97 -7.06 15.99
C LEU A 39 -1.70 -5.55 16.08
N GLY A 40 -1.76 -4.84 14.96
CA GLY A 40 -1.50 -3.40 14.85
C GLY A 40 -2.59 -2.65 14.11
N LEU A 41 -2.40 -1.34 13.98
CA LEU A 41 -3.35 -0.35 13.49
C LEU A 41 -4.72 -0.49 14.18
N ARG A 42 -4.72 -0.76 15.49
CA ARG A 42 -5.92 -1.08 16.28
C ARG A 42 -6.95 0.05 16.31
N SER A 43 -6.51 1.29 16.16
CA SER A 43 -7.37 2.47 16.02
C SER A 43 -8.13 2.47 14.69
N ALA A 44 -7.53 1.94 13.62
CA ALA A 44 -8.17 1.76 12.33
C ALA A 44 -8.98 0.47 12.34
N ARG A 45 -10.26 0.55 12.74
CA ARG A 45 -11.15 -0.61 12.82
C ARG A 45 -11.21 -1.35 11.49
N THR A 46 -11.05 -2.67 11.55
CA THR A 46 -11.20 -3.55 10.39
C THR A 46 -12.46 -4.38 10.60
N LEU A 47 -13.40 -4.28 9.67
CA LEU A 47 -14.67 -4.99 9.73
C LEU A 47 -14.73 -6.06 8.65
N LYS A 48 -15.37 -7.18 8.97
CA LYS A 48 -15.68 -8.20 7.97
C LYS A 48 -16.96 -7.83 7.25
N LEU A 49 -16.87 -7.74 5.94
CA LEU A 49 -17.99 -7.46 5.05
C LEU A 49 -18.59 -8.76 4.50
N VAL A 50 -19.90 -8.92 4.59
CA VAL A 50 -20.65 -10.00 3.95
C VAL A 50 -21.62 -9.41 2.93
N LEU A 51 -21.46 -9.84 1.66
CA LEU A 51 -22.30 -9.49 0.53
C LEU A 51 -22.92 -10.79 0.02
N ASP A 52 -24.17 -11.06 0.37
CA ASP A 52 -24.89 -12.28 -0.01
C ASP A 52 -26.28 -11.92 -0.56
N GLY A 53 -26.58 -12.36 -1.78
CA GLY A 53 -27.85 -12.04 -2.46
C GLY A 53 -28.07 -10.54 -2.72
N VAL A 54 -26.99 -9.74 -2.73
CA VAL A 54 -27.05 -8.28 -2.81
C VAL A 54 -27.15 -7.82 -4.26
N GLU A 55 -28.16 -6.99 -4.56
CA GLU A 55 -28.18 -6.24 -5.81
C GLU A 55 -27.07 -5.17 -5.84
N ALA A 56 -26.30 -5.17 -6.92
CA ALA A 56 -25.22 -4.22 -7.13
C ALA A 56 -25.28 -3.64 -8.55
N GLU A 57 -25.10 -2.34 -8.64
CA GLU A 57 -25.05 -1.63 -9.92
C GLU A 57 -23.61 -1.62 -10.43
N ARG A 58 -23.43 -1.99 -11.69
CA ARG A 58 -22.14 -1.85 -12.36
C ARG A 58 -21.95 -0.38 -12.77
N ILE A 59 -21.07 0.33 -12.07
CA ILE A 59 -20.85 1.76 -12.30
C ILE A 59 -19.64 2.05 -13.19
N GLY A 60 -18.86 1.02 -13.53
CA GLY A 60 -17.70 1.21 -14.39
C GLY A 60 -17.03 -0.10 -14.82
N THR A 61 -16.29 0.00 -15.92
CA THR A 61 -15.48 -1.08 -16.51
C THR A 61 -14.00 -0.72 -16.57
N GLY A 62 -13.63 0.45 -16.03
CA GLY A 62 -12.33 1.07 -16.22
C GLY A 62 -11.26 0.45 -15.33
N THR A 63 -10.37 -0.34 -15.93
CA THR A 63 -9.10 -0.72 -15.32
C THR A 63 -8.29 0.50 -14.90
N THR A 64 -8.34 1.57 -15.71
CA THR A 64 -7.44 2.72 -15.57
C THR A 64 -7.73 3.56 -14.32
N GLU A 65 -8.99 3.93 -14.08
CA GLU A 65 -9.38 4.74 -12.91
C GLU A 65 -9.20 3.96 -11.61
N VAL A 66 -9.53 2.66 -11.62
CA VAL A 66 -9.30 1.77 -10.47
C VAL A 66 -7.82 1.66 -10.18
N VAL A 67 -7.00 1.41 -11.20
CA VAL A 67 -5.55 1.31 -11.03
C VAL A 67 -4.99 2.63 -10.53
N ALA A 68 -5.42 3.79 -11.07
CA ALA A 68 -4.98 5.09 -10.59
C ALA A 68 -5.32 5.32 -9.11
N ALA A 69 -6.55 4.99 -8.69
CA ALA A 69 -6.96 5.08 -7.29
C ALA A 69 -6.17 4.13 -6.38
N LEU A 70 -5.91 2.90 -6.84
CA LEU A 70 -5.08 1.93 -6.11
C LEU A 70 -3.63 2.42 -5.98
N LEU A 71 -3.05 2.99 -7.04
CA LEU A 71 -1.70 3.55 -6.99
C LEU A 71 -1.61 4.73 -6.01
N ALA A 72 -2.60 5.62 -6.01
CA ALA A 72 -2.67 6.71 -5.04
C ALA A 72 -2.77 6.16 -3.60
N ALA A 73 -3.61 5.16 -3.35
CA ALA A 73 -3.71 4.51 -2.04
C ALA A 73 -2.39 3.87 -1.59
N LYS A 74 -1.66 3.20 -2.50
CA LYS A 74 -0.33 2.63 -2.20
C LYS A 74 0.70 3.68 -1.84
N LEU A 75 0.67 4.84 -2.51
CA LEU A 75 1.57 5.94 -2.17
C LEU A 75 1.24 6.53 -0.78
N VAL A 76 -0.04 6.58 -0.39
CA VAL A 76 -0.45 6.97 0.97
C VAL A 76 0.08 5.97 2.00
N THR A 77 -0.04 4.66 1.75
CA THR A 77 0.55 3.61 2.60
C THR A 77 2.06 3.80 2.74
N ALA A 78 2.76 4.10 1.64
CA ALA A 78 4.20 4.37 1.65
C ALA A 78 4.55 5.56 2.57
N GLY A 79 3.76 6.64 2.51
CA GLY A 79 3.92 7.80 3.39
C GLY A 79 3.73 7.48 4.88
N ILE A 80 2.72 6.67 5.22
CA ILE A 80 2.50 6.20 6.60
C ILE A 80 3.69 5.38 7.09
N ALA A 81 4.16 4.43 6.28
CA ALA A 81 5.31 3.59 6.61
C ALA A 81 6.59 4.42 6.79
N LEU A 82 6.81 5.44 5.95
CA LEU A 82 7.95 6.34 6.04
C LEU A 82 7.94 7.14 7.36
N GLY A 83 6.76 7.63 7.77
CA GLY A 83 6.58 8.33 9.04
C GLY A 83 6.88 7.43 10.25
N LEU A 84 6.39 6.19 10.20
CA LEU A 84 6.65 5.17 11.23
C LEU A 84 8.15 4.83 11.33
N ALA A 85 8.78 4.52 10.19
CA ALA A 85 10.21 4.22 10.13
C ALA A 85 11.05 5.36 10.72
N ARG A 86 10.73 6.61 10.34
CA ARG A 86 11.38 7.81 10.88
C ARG A 86 11.24 7.90 12.40
N ALA A 87 10.03 7.75 12.92
CA ALA A 87 9.78 7.83 14.36
C ALA A 87 10.57 6.75 15.12
N ALA A 88 10.62 5.52 14.61
CA ALA A 88 11.37 4.43 15.21
C ALA A 88 12.88 4.71 15.25
N VAL A 89 13.48 5.13 14.12
CA VAL A 89 14.93 5.45 14.04
C VAL A 89 15.28 6.61 14.96
N GLU A 90 14.51 7.71 14.92
CA GLU A 90 14.79 8.90 15.74
C GLU A 90 14.69 8.58 17.24
N TYR A 91 13.68 7.80 17.64
CA TYR A 91 13.49 7.39 19.02
C TYR A 91 14.62 6.48 19.51
N ALA A 92 14.98 5.46 18.73
CA ALA A 92 16.07 4.54 19.05
C ALA A 92 17.40 5.29 19.16
N ALA A 93 17.67 6.23 18.25
CA ALA A 93 18.87 7.07 18.29
C ALA A 93 18.93 7.97 19.53
N ALA A 94 17.81 8.57 19.93
CA ALA A 94 17.73 9.35 21.16
C ALA A 94 18.00 8.48 22.40
N TYR A 95 17.29 7.36 22.51
CA TYR A 95 17.46 6.41 23.61
C TYR A 95 18.90 5.90 23.70
N ALA A 96 19.54 5.60 22.57
CA ALA A 96 20.91 5.11 22.53
C ALA A 96 21.95 6.14 23.04
N ARG A 97 21.66 7.43 22.92
CA ARG A 97 22.52 8.50 23.47
C ARG A 97 22.37 8.68 24.97
N GLU A 98 21.18 8.45 25.50
CA GLU A 98 20.86 8.68 26.92
C GLU A 98 21.16 7.45 27.78
N ARG A 99 20.87 6.25 27.27
CA ARG A 99 21.05 5.01 28.03
C ARG A 99 22.52 4.68 28.19
N THR A 100 22.99 4.62 29.44
CA THR A 100 24.35 4.20 29.77
C THR A 100 24.38 2.75 30.23
N ALA A 101 25.25 1.92 29.62
CA ALA A 101 25.55 0.57 30.05
C ALA A 101 27.05 0.30 29.88
N PHE A 102 27.62 -0.56 30.73
CA PHE A 102 29.06 -0.86 30.70
C PHE A 102 29.94 0.40 30.70
N GLY A 103 29.54 1.42 31.45
CA GLY A 103 30.31 2.66 31.67
C GLY A 103 30.23 3.72 30.56
N ARG A 104 29.41 3.54 29.52
CA ARG A 104 29.23 4.57 28.46
C ARG A 104 27.84 4.50 27.81
N PRO A 105 27.42 5.54 27.06
CA PRO A 105 26.19 5.50 26.27
C PRO A 105 26.16 4.28 25.33
N ILE A 106 25.02 3.62 25.19
CA ILE A 106 24.91 2.40 24.37
C ILE A 106 25.13 2.70 22.87
N GLY A 107 24.86 3.93 22.43
CA GLY A 107 25.17 4.40 21.08
C GLY A 107 26.68 4.44 20.77
N ALA A 108 27.56 4.33 21.77
CA ALA A 108 29.01 4.23 21.55
C ALA A 108 29.47 2.80 21.19
N PHE A 109 28.60 1.80 21.29
CA PHE A 109 28.90 0.44 20.80
C PHE A 109 28.58 0.34 19.31
N GLN A 110 29.56 -0.13 18.53
CA GLN A 110 29.47 -0.23 17.08
C GLN A 110 28.23 -1.01 16.60
N GLY A 111 27.88 -2.10 17.29
CA GLY A 111 26.69 -2.89 16.96
C GLY A 111 25.37 -2.10 17.02
N ILE A 112 25.27 -1.12 17.92
CA ILE A 112 24.10 -0.25 18.03
C ILE A 112 24.20 0.93 17.05
N SER A 113 25.37 1.57 16.95
CA SER A 113 25.53 2.72 16.06
C SER A 113 25.37 2.34 14.58
N PHE A 114 25.89 1.19 14.15
CA PHE A 114 25.75 0.73 12.77
C PHE A 114 24.31 0.32 12.46
N MET A 115 23.65 -0.39 13.37
CA MET A 115 22.22 -0.71 13.24
C MET A 115 21.38 0.56 12.99
N ILE A 116 21.55 1.60 13.81
CA ILE A 116 20.82 2.87 13.65
C ILE A 116 21.21 3.56 12.34
N ALA A 117 22.49 3.57 11.96
CA ALA A 117 22.96 4.21 10.74
C ALA A 117 22.43 3.52 9.47
N ASP A 118 22.37 2.19 9.47
CA ASP A 118 21.82 1.40 8.37
C ASP A 118 20.32 1.69 8.21
N ARG A 119 19.56 1.70 9.32
CA ARG A 119 18.12 2.05 9.28
C ARG A 119 17.87 3.49 8.84
N ALA A 120 18.73 4.43 9.21
CA ALA A 120 18.66 5.81 8.72
C ALA A 120 18.90 5.89 7.20
N THR A 121 19.80 5.05 6.67
CA THR A 121 20.09 4.95 5.23
C THR A 121 18.90 4.35 4.49
N ASP A 122 18.33 3.25 4.99
CA ASP A 122 17.13 2.61 4.41
C ASP A 122 15.94 3.58 4.34
N LEU A 123 15.77 4.39 5.39
CA LEU A 123 14.75 5.43 5.47
C LEU A 123 14.92 6.51 4.40
N GLU A 124 16.14 6.97 4.15
CA GLU A 124 16.40 7.97 3.09
C GLU A 124 16.16 7.39 1.70
N ALA A 125 16.60 6.14 1.46
CA ALA A 125 16.31 5.45 0.21
C ALA A 125 14.80 5.31 -0.04
N ALA A 126 14.04 4.91 0.98
CA ALA A 126 12.58 4.84 0.91
C ALA A 126 11.94 6.21 0.63
N ARG A 127 12.45 7.27 1.28
CA ARG A 127 11.98 8.65 1.10
C ARG A 127 12.14 9.12 -0.34
N LEU A 128 13.31 8.90 -0.93
CA LEU A 128 13.59 9.29 -2.31
C LEU A 128 12.70 8.55 -3.31
N LEU A 129 12.48 7.25 -3.11
CA LEU A 129 11.54 6.47 -3.95
C LEU A 129 10.10 6.98 -3.84
N CYS A 130 9.65 7.36 -2.64
CA CYS A 130 8.32 7.94 -2.45
C CYS A 130 8.16 9.27 -3.19
N TRP A 131 9.19 10.13 -3.15
CA TRP A 131 9.19 11.38 -3.91
C TRP A 131 9.16 11.14 -5.42
N GLU A 132 9.97 10.21 -5.92
CA GLU A 132 9.97 9.86 -7.35
C GLU A 132 8.61 9.29 -7.77
N ALA A 133 8.01 8.41 -6.97
CA ALA A 133 6.70 7.84 -7.24
C ALA A 133 5.58 8.90 -7.25
N GLY A 134 5.61 9.85 -6.31
CA GLY A 134 4.66 10.96 -6.27
C GLY A 134 4.78 11.86 -7.49
N TRP A 135 6.00 12.23 -7.86
CA TRP A 135 6.24 13.01 -9.08
C TRP A 135 5.81 12.24 -10.34
N ALA A 136 6.07 10.94 -10.41
CA ALA A 136 5.64 10.12 -11.53
C ALA A 136 4.11 10.00 -11.66
N LEU A 137 3.41 10.02 -10.53
CA LEU A 137 1.95 10.04 -10.49
C LEU A 137 1.39 11.35 -11.03
N GLU A 138 1.94 12.49 -10.61
CA GLU A 138 1.54 13.81 -11.11
C GLU A 138 1.84 13.99 -12.60
N ALA A 139 3.00 13.51 -13.06
CA ALA A 139 3.43 13.62 -14.44
C ALA A 139 2.82 12.56 -15.37
N ALA A 140 1.89 11.73 -14.88
CA ALA A 140 1.26 10.62 -15.62
C ALA A 140 2.28 9.74 -16.37
N ARG A 141 3.42 9.46 -15.72
CA ARG A 141 4.50 8.68 -16.32
C ARG A 141 4.05 7.26 -16.62
N GLN A 142 4.54 6.70 -17.73
CA GLN A 142 4.22 5.34 -18.15
C GLN A 142 4.68 4.28 -17.14
N ASP A 143 5.72 4.57 -16.35
CA ASP A 143 6.28 3.67 -15.34
C ASP A 143 5.78 3.92 -13.91
N VAL A 144 4.76 4.78 -13.73
CA VAL A 144 4.21 5.15 -12.41
C VAL A 144 3.84 3.94 -11.56
N GLY A 145 3.21 2.92 -12.16
CA GLY A 145 2.80 1.71 -11.43
C GLY A 145 3.97 1.00 -10.78
N ARG A 146 5.09 0.86 -11.51
CA ARG A 146 6.32 0.24 -11.01
C ARG A 146 6.93 1.08 -9.88
N LEU A 147 7.00 2.40 -10.06
CA LEU A 147 7.60 3.31 -9.08
C LEU A 147 6.82 3.35 -7.77
N VAL A 148 5.50 3.45 -7.82
CA VAL A 148 4.63 3.43 -6.64
C VAL A 148 4.76 2.12 -5.87
N MET A 149 4.79 0.98 -6.58
CA MET A 149 4.95 -0.32 -5.92
C MET A 149 6.34 -0.46 -5.29
N ALA A 150 7.40 -0.01 -5.97
CA ALA A 150 8.76 0.00 -5.41
C ALA A 150 8.85 0.90 -4.17
N ALA A 151 8.26 2.10 -4.22
CA ALA A 151 8.21 3.03 -3.09
C ALA A 151 7.46 2.45 -1.90
N CYS A 152 6.27 1.88 -2.12
CA CYS A 152 5.48 1.26 -1.06
C CYS A 152 6.19 0.05 -0.45
N GLY A 153 6.78 -0.82 -1.28
CA GLY A 153 7.54 -1.98 -0.81
C GLY A 153 8.75 -1.57 0.04
N GLN A 154 9.55 -0.61 -0.45
CA GLN A 154 10.72 -0.15 0.28
C GLN A 154 10.36 0.58 1.57
N ALA A 155 9.34 1.44 1.56
CA ALA A 155 8.90 2.15 2.75
C ALA A 155 8.39 1.20 3.84
N VAL A 156 7.61 0.18 3.46
CA VAL A 156 7.12 -0.84 4.41
C VAL A 156 8.27 -1.72 4.94
N SER A 157 9.22 -2.10 4.08
CA SER A 157 10.42 -2.83 4.51
C SER A 157 11.26 -2.02 5.50
N ALA A 158 11.49 -0.74 5.20
CA ALA A 158 12.20 0.18 6.09
C ALA A 158 11.47 0.35 7.43
N ALA A 159 10.14 0.46 7.42
CA ALA A 159 9.32 0.54 8.64
C ALA A 159 9.45 -0.71 9.51
N LEU A 160 9.38 -1.91 8.91
CA LEU A 160 9.58 -3.17 9.62
C LEU A 160 10.97 -3.24 10.25
N ALA A 161 12.03 -3.05 9.45
CA ALA A 161 13.40 -3.15 9.94
C ALA A 161 13.70 -2.10 11.02
N ALA A 162 13.28 -0.84 10.82
CA ALA A 162 13.51 0.23 11.78
C ALA A 162 12.79 0.00 13.11
N SER A 163 11.55 -0.50 13.08
CA SER A 163 10.79 -0.76 14.30
C SER A 163 11.30 -2.00 15.06
N ASP A 164 11.70 -3.06 14.35
CA ASP A 164 12.32 -4.25 14.93
C ASP A 164 13.65 -3.91 15.62
N ASP A 165 14.53 -3.19 14.92
CA ASP A 165 15.80 -2.73 15.49
C ASP A 165 15.59 -1.76 16.64
N ALA A 166 14.57 -0.88 16.58
CA ALA A 166 14.26 0.00 17.69
C ALA A 166 13.90 -0.80 18.96
N VAL A 167 13.10 -1.87 18.84
CA VAL A 167 12.83 -2.78 19.96
C VAL A 167 14.14 -3.38 20.48
N GLN A 168 15.03 -3.83 19.60
CA GLN A 168 16.32 -4.42 19.98
C GLN A 168 17.28 -3.42 20.66
N VAL A 169 17.33 -2.17 20.21
CA VAL A 169 18.15 -1.08 20.81
C VAL A 169 17.67 -0.76 22.22
N LEU A 170 16.36 -0.76 22.44
CA LEU A 170 15.78 -0.54 23.77
C LEU A 170 15.90 -1.79 24.67
N GLY A 171 16.10 -2.97 24.08
CA GLY A 171 16.17 -4.25 24.79
C GLY A 171 14.85 -4.58 25.48
N GLY A 172 14.89 -5.01 26.73
CA GLY A 172 13.67 -5.32 27.50
C GLY A 172 12.67 -4.16 27.57
N HIS A 173 13.13 -2.91 27.57
CA HIS A 173 12.27 -1.73 27.55
C HIS A 173 11.51 -1.59 26.23
N GLY A 174 12.07 -2.07 25.12
CA GLY A 174 11.43 -2.04 23.81
C GLY A 174 10.24 -2.99 23.70
N TYR A 175 10.16 -3.99 24.57
CA TYR A 175 9.01 -4.90 24.67
C TYR A 175 7.90 -4.36 25.58
N MET A 176 8.22 -3.40 26.45
CA MET A 176 7.27 -2.84 27.40
C MET A 176 6.42 -1.74 26.76
N ARG A 177 5.16 -1.64 27.18
CA ARG A 177 4.21 -0.64 26.66
C ARG A 177 4.49 0.80 27.08
N ASP A 178 5.48 1.01 27.95
CA ASP A 178 5.93 2.34 28.36
C ASP A 178 6.69 3.06 27.23
N HIS A 179 7.15 2.31 26.23
CA HIS A 179 7.84 2.83 25.05
C HIS A 179 7.00 2.56 23.78
N PRO A 180 6.95 3.52 22.83
CA PRO A 180 6.08 3.41 21.66
C PRO A 180 6.59 2.43 20.59
N VAL A 181 7.83 1.92 20.72
CA VAL A 181 8.48 1.09 19.69
C VAL A 181 7.76 -0.24 19.45
N GLU A 182 7.17 -0.84 20.49
CA GLU A 182 6.37 -2.07 20.36
C GLU A 182 5.11 -1.84 19.51
N LEU A 183 4.49 -0.67 19.67
CA LEU A 183 3.31 -0.28 18.90
C LEU A 183 3.67 -0.09 17.44
N TRP A 184 4.78 0.61 17.16
CA TRP A 184 5.26 0.79 15.79
C TRP A 184 5.61 -0.52 15.12
N TYR A 185 6.20 -1.48 15.84
CA TYR A 185 6.48 -2.81 15.30
C TYR A 185 5.19 -3.55 14.91
N ARG A 186 4.18 -3.55 15.79
CA ARG A 186 2.87 -4.16 15.49
C ARG A 186 2.18 -3.50 14.30
N ASP A 187 2.26 -2.17 14.21
CA ASP A 187 1.67 -1.39 13.13
C ASP A 187 2.39 -1.65 11.80
N ALA A 188 3.73 -1.70 11.79
CA ALA A 188 4.54 -2.04 10.62
C ALA A 188 4.22 -3.46 10.11
N MET A 189 4.10 -4.44 11.01
CA MET A 189 3.66 -5.81 10.66
C MET A 189 2.27 -5.84 10.04
N THR A 190 1.39 -4.93 10.48
CA THR A 190 0.05 -4.81 9.91
C THR A 190 0.08 -4.20 8.51
N LEU A 191 0.88 -3.15 8.27
CA LEU A 191 1.07 -2.56 6.93
C LEU A 191 1.66 -3.59 5.94
N ALA A 192 2.66 -4.33 6.39
CA ALA A 192 3.28 -5.43 5.67
C ALA A 192 2.27 -6.49 5.21
N THR A 193 1.36 -6.88 6.11
CA THR A 193 0.40 -7.95 5.84
C THR A 193 -0.81 -7.48 5.04
N LEU A 194 -1.41 -6.35 5.41
CA LEU A 194 -2.66 -5.88 4.81
C LEU A 194 -2.47 -5.37 3.39
N ASP A 195 -1.42 -4.58 3.15
CA ASP A 195 -1.19 -4.00 1.83
C ASP A 195 -0.40 -4.91 0.90
N ALA A 196 0.18 -5.99 1.45
CA ALA A 196 0.96 -7.01 0.77
C ALA A 196 1.78 -6.45 -0.42
N PRO A 197 2.59 -5.40 -0.22
CA PRO A 197 3.22 -4.67 -1.33
C PRO A 197 4.14 -5.57 -2.17
N TRP A 198 4.72 -6.61 -1.57
CA TRP A 198 5.45 -7.68 -2.27
C TRP A 198 4.56 -8.55 -3.14
N LEU A 199 3.41 -9.01 -2.65
CA LEU A 199 2.48 -9.85 -3.41
C LEU A 199 1.82 -9.08 -4.56
N VAL A 200 1.43 -7.83 -4.29
CA VAL A 200 0.87 -6.93 -5.31
C VAL A 200 1.96 -6.52 -6.30
N GLY A 201 3.19 -6.32 -5.83
CA GLY A 201 4.34 -6.05 -6.68
C GLY A 201 4.54 -7.16 -7.71
N ASP A 202 4.53 -8.42 -7.27
CA ASP A 202 4.65 -9.58 -8.18
C ASP A 202 3.48 -9.65 -9.17
N LEU A 203 2.25 -9.34 -8.75
CA LEU A 203 1.10 -9.31 -9.66
C LEU A 203 1.24 -8.22 -10.74
N PHE A 204 1.72 -7.03 -10.39
CA PHE A 204 1.91 -5.91 -11.33
C PHE A 204 3.17 -6.05 -12.20
N LEU A 205 4.25 -6.62 -11.64
CA LEU A 205 5.54 -6.79 -12.31
C LEU A 205 5.58 -8.05 -13.18
N ALA A 206 5.01 -9.17 -12.72
CA ALA A 206 4.92 -10.41 -13.50
C ALA A 206 3.76 -10.41 -14.50
N GLY A 207 2.67 -9.69 -14.20
CA GLY A 207 1.50 -9.56 -15.09
C GLY A 207 1.69 -8.60 -16.27
N GLY A 208 2.82 -7.90 -16.34
CA GLY A 208 3.12 -6.97 -17.43
C GLY A 208 2.10 -5.85 -17.52
N TYR A 209 2.06 -4.95 -16.53
CA TYR A 209 1.43 -3.65 -16.74
C TYR A 209 2.19 -2.91 -17.86
N ARG A 210 1.75 -3.09 -19.10
CA ARG A 210 2.07 -2.20 -20.21
C ARG A 210 1.07 -1.06 -20.12
N ALA A 211 1.51 0.10 -19.66
CA ALA A 211 0.80 1.32 -19.95
C ALA A 211 0.51 1.34 -21.47
N ALA A 212 -0.74 1.60 -21.86
CA ALA A 212 -1.11 1.60 -23.27
C ALA A 212 -0.17 2.56 -24.01
N GLU A 213 0.68 2.03 -24.88
CA GLU A 213 1.53 2.85 -25.74
C GLU A 213 0.61 3.78 -26.54
N PRO A 214 0.78 5.10 -26.49
CA PRO A 214 0.16 5.94 -27.51
C PRO A 214 0.75 5.48 -28.83
N ALA A 215 -0.10 5.00 -29.74
CA ALA A 215 0.30 4.49 -31.04
C ALA A 215 1.24 5.51 -31.70
N ARG A 216 2.52 5.15 -31.83
CA ARG A 216 3.49 5.94 -32.60
C ARG A 216 3.05 5.90 -34.05
N GLY A 217 2.29 6.90 -34.49
CA GLY A 217 1.92 7.05 -35.90
C GLY A 217 0.50 7.54 -36.20
N ALA A 218 -0.29 8.02 -35.25
CA ALA A 218 -1.58 8.66 -35.57
C ALA A 218 -1.38 10.16 -35.86
N SER A 219 -0.98 10.48 -37.08
CA SER A 219 -1.24 11.80 -37.65
C SER A 219 -2.75 12.07 -37.66
N GLN A 220 -3.09 13.33 -37.41
CA GLN A 220 -4.43 13.93 -37.50
C GLN A 220 -5.40 13.23 -38.46
N GLY A 221 -6.59 12.89 -37.95
CA GLY A 221 -7.78 12.62 -38.75
C GLY A 221 -8.34 11.20 -38.67
N ALA A 222 -9.67 11.14 -38.70
CA ALA A 222 -10.55 9.98 -38.90
C ALA A 222 -11.08 9.28 -37.64
N GLY A 223 -12.39 9.00 -37.70
CA GLY A 223 -13.24 8.57 -36.61
C GLY A 223 -12.93 7.16 -36.11
N TRP A 224 -13.44 6.89 -34.92
CA TRP A 224 -13.35 5.59 -34.27
C TRP A 224 -14.26 4.60 -35.02
N GLU A 225 -13.69 3.55 -35.61
CA GLU A 225 -14.44 2.32 -35.91
C GLU A 225 -14.22 1.34 -34.76
N VAL A 226 -15.33 0.87 -34.18
CA VAL A 226 -15.35 -0.22 -33.21
C VAL A 226 -15.08 -1.51 -33.97
N ALA A 227 -14.01 -2.21 -33.65
CA ALA A 227 -13.79 -3.57 -34.14
C ALA A 227 -14.96 -4.46 -33.67
N ALA A 228 -15.81 -4.85 -34.61
CA ALA A 228 -16.93 -5.76 -34.37
C ALA A 228 -16.41 -7.09 -33.81
N GLY A 229 -16.77 -7.40 -32.56
CA GLY A 229 -16.53 -8.70 -31.96
C GLY A 229 -17.27 -9.79 -32.75
N ARG A 230 -16.57 -10.87 -33.08
CA ARG A 230 -17.19 -12.09 -33.62
C ARG A 230 -18.17 -12.66 -32.59
N ARG A 231 -19.37 -13.03 -33.05
CA ARG A 231 -20.32 -13.80 -32.25
C ARG A 231 -19.74 -15.19 -31.93
N PRO A 232 -20.20 -15.86 -30.85
CA PRO A 232 -19.68 -17.18 -30.46
C PRO A 232 -19.85 -18.28 -31.53
N ASP A 233 -20.63 -18.04 -32.57
CA ASP A 233 -20.87 -18.96 -33.70
C ASP A 233 -19.96 -18.71 -34.92
N GLY A 234 -19.02 -17.77 -34.84
CA GLY A 234 -18.02 -17.53 -35.88
C GLY A 234 -18.49 -16.70 -37.08
N SER A 235 -19.71 -16.17 -37.09
CA SER A 235 -20.19 -15.29 -38.15
C SER A 235 -19.75 -13.82 -37.97
N PRO A 236 -19.38 -13.09 -39.04
CA PRO A 236 -19.04 -11.66 -38.95
C PRO A 236 -20.30 -10.83 -38.70
N GLY A 237 -20.31 -10.06 -37.61
CA GLY A 237 -21.41 -9.14 -37.28
C GLY A 237 -21.34 -7.88 -38.15
N GLY A 238 -22.32 -7.70 -39.03
CA GLY A 238 -22.47 -6.46 -39.80
C GLY A 238 -23.09 -5.35 -38.95
N THR A 239 -22.61 -4.12 -39.14
CA THR A 239 -23.25 -2.87 -38.72
C THR A 239 -23.82 -2.13 -39.93
N PRO A 240 -24.90 -1.34 -39.78
CA PRO A 240 -25.34 -0.39 -40.79
C PRO A 240 -24.36 0.76 -40.99
#